data_AF-A0A7G7GFA3-F1
#
_entry.id   AF-A0A7G7GFA3-F1
#
_cell.length_a   1.000
_cell.length_b   1.000
_cell.length_c   1.000
_cell.angle_alpha   90.00
_cell.angle_beta   90.00
_cell.angle_gamma   90.00
#
_symmetry.space_group_name_H-M   'P 1'
#
loop_
_entity.id
_entity.type
_entity.pdbx_description
1 polymer ?
#
loop_
_entity_poly.entity_id
_entity_poly.type
_entity_poly.pdbx_seq_one_letter_code
_entity_poly.pdbx_strand_id
1 'polypeptide(L)'
;MAVTTAFTACNNNSSSTQESGSASSAASGEQLKIAVIPKGATHTYWKSAHAGAMKAAKELGNVEVIWQGPQKEDDRQMQIQVVQNFISRGVDGIVLAPLDERSLVPPVKAAIKRKIPVVIFDSDLAAKDYASYIATDNFAGGKLCAKRMAELTGGKGNIILLRYSEGSASTHAREEGFLAGMKEYAPNAKIVSSNQYAGATMEKAFQASQNLLNRFATVDGVFCPNESSTQGMLRALQTAGKVGKVKLVGFDSNETLVSALNQGTIQGLALQDPFNMGYLGVKTAVAVIKGEKFEKLVDTGISMATKENINDPAIKALLTPDLKTWLNE
;
A
#
# COMPACT_ATOMS: atom_id res chain seq x y z
N MET A 1 -85.66 -58.40 7.73
CA MET A 1 -84.73 -57.98 6.66
C MET A 1 -85.34 -56.81 5.92
N ALA A 2 -84.78 -55.62 6.10
CA ALA A 2 -84.89 -54.48 5.19
C ALA A 2 -83.92 -53.42 5.70
N VAL A 3 -82.85 -53.12 4.93
CA VAL A 3 -82.10 -51.87 5.10
C VAL A 3 -81.78 -51.33 3.72
N THR A 4 -82.13 -50.06 3.58
CA THR A 4 -82.16 -49.21 2.39
C THR A 4 -80.77 -48.69 2.05
N THR A 5 -80.41 -48.66 0.76
CA THR A 5 -79.27 -47.91 0.20
C THR A 5 -79.76 -46.83 -0.73
N ALA A 6 -79.24 -45.62 -0.59
CA ALA A 6 -79.44 -44.49 -1.49
C ALA A 6 -78.09 -44.07 -2.09
N PHE A 7 -78.09 -43.79 -3.40
CA PHE A 7 -76.99 -43.20 -4.17
C PHE A 7 -77.53 -42.11 -5.07
N THR A 8 -76.96 -40.90 -4.98
CA THR A 8 -76.78 -39.83 -6.01
C THR A 8 -76.56 -38.49 -5.28
N ALA A 9 -75.97 -37.44 -5.81
CA ALA A 9 -74.83 -37.17 -6.70
C ALA A 9 -74.65 -35.62 -6.69
N CYS A 10 -73.42 -35.15 -6.96
CA CYS A 10 -73.00 -33.80 -7.35
C CYS A 10 -73.03 -32.65 -6.32
N ASN A 11 -71.85 -32.05 -6.03
CA ASN A 11 -71.57 -30.65 -6.41
C ASN A 11 -70.09 -30.21 -6.25
N ASN A 12 -69.62 -29.39 -7.20
CA ASN A 12 -68.59 -28.32 -7.16
C ASN A 12 -67.25 -28.52 -6.40
N ASN A 13 -66.10 -28.23 -7.02
CA ASN A 13 -65.60 -26.88 -7.33
C ASN A 13 -64.18 -26.92 -7.93
N SER A 14 -63.87 -25.91 -8.72
CA SER A 14 -62.62 -25.63 -9.43
C SER A 14 -61.40 -25.39 -8.52
N SER A 15 -60.24 -25.95 -8.89
CA SER A 15 -58.93 -25.43 -8.48
C SER A 15 -57.88 -25.68 -9.58
N SER A 16 -57.26 -24.58 -10.00
CA SER A 16 -56.18 -24.48 -10.96
C SER A 16 -54.89 -25.10 -10.42
N THR A 17 -54.30 -26.01 -11.19
CA THR A 17 -52.96 -26.57 -11.00
C THR A 17 -51.89 -25.50 -11.18
N GLN A 18 -51.12 -25.23 -10.13
CA GLN A 18 -49.92 -24.40 -10.16
C GLN A 18 -48.71 -25.32 -9.94
N GLU A 19 -47.96 -25.58 -11.00
CA GLU A 19 -46.68 -26.31 -10.94
C GLU A 19 -45.69 -25.51 -10.10
N SER A 20 -45.30 -26.07 -8.95
CA SER A 20 -44.22 -25.58 -8.13
C SER A 20 -42.87 -25.96 -8.75
N GLY A 21 -42.35 -25.08 -9.60
CA GLY A 21 -40.95 -25.10 -10.00
C GLY A 21 -40.05 -24.94 -8.77
N SER A 22 -39.39 -26.04 -8.38
CA SER A 22 -38.29 -26.02 -7.42
C SER A 22 -37.17 -25.15 -7.98
N ALA A 23 -37.07 -23.93 -7.49
CA ALA A 23 -35.89 -23.10 -7.68
C ALA A 23 -34.73 -23.80 -6.95
N SER A 24 -33.87 -24.43 -7.73
CA SER A 24 -32.53 -24.81 -7.31
C SER A 24 -31.86 -23.58 -6.71
N SER A 25 -31.66 -23.58 -5.38
CA SER A 25 -30.73 -22.68 -4.75
C SER A 25 -29.35 -23.02 -5.33
N ALA A 26 -28.82 -22.11 -6.14
CA ALA A 26 -27.41 -22.15 -6.51
C ALA A 26 -26.62 -22.26 -5.22
N ALA A 27 -25.84 -23.34 -5.07
CA ALA A 27 -24.92 -23.49 -3.97
C ALA A 27 -23.98 -22.27 -3.98
N SER A 28 -24.20 -21.34 -3.05
CA SER A 28 -23.25 -20.25 -2.80
C SER A 28 -21.94 -20.91 -2.39
N GLY A 29 -20.96 -20.92 -3.29
CA GLY A 29 -19.63 -21.43 -2.99
C GLY A 29 -19.09 -20.78 -1.71
N GLU A 30 -18.32 -21.52 -0.93
CA GLU A 30 -17.75 -21.04 0.33
C GLU A 30 -17.05 -19.67 0.11
N GLN A 31 -17.31 -18.71 1.01
CA GLN A 31 -16.76 -17.37 0.92
C GLN A 31 -15.24 -17.42 1.11
N LEU A 32 -14.48 -16.93 0.12
CA LEU A 32 -13.02 -16.95 0.18
C LEU A 32 -12.50 -15.95 1.22
N LYS A 33 -11.61 -16.38 2.09
CA LYS A 33 -10.96 -15.55 3.11
C LYS A 33 -9.58 -15.15 2.64
N ILE A 34 -9.40 -13.86 2.34
CA ILE A 34 -8.13 -13.29 1.91
C ILE A 34 -7.56 -12.42 3.03
N ALA A 35 -6.45 -12.85 3.61
CA ALA A 35 -5.73 -12.06 4.59
C ALA A 35 -4.90 -10.98 3.87
N VAL A 36 -5.10 -9.71 4.23
CA VAL A 36 -4.30 -8.59 3.72
C VAL A 36 -3.47 -8.03 4.88
N ILE A 37 -2.15 -8.11 4.75
CA ILE A 37 -1.18 -7.89 5.83
C ILE A 37 -0.27 -6.72 5.45
N PRO A 38 -0.59 -5.47 5.88
CA PRO A 38 0.24 -4.29 5.64
C PRO A 38 1.49 -4.27 6.54
N LYS A 39 2.40 -3.30 6.32
CA LYS A 39 3.52 -3.05 7.25
C LYS A 39 3.12 -2.30 8.51
N GLY A 40 1.98 -1.62 8.50
CA GLY A 40 1.50 -0.77 9.58
C GLY A 40 0.02 -0.43 9.41
N ALA A 41 -0.58 0.22 10.40
CA ALA A 41 -2.00 0.58 10.38
C ALA A 41 -2.27 2.10 10.44
N THR A 42 -1.25 2.91 10.74
CA THR A 42 -1.45 4.33 11.10
C THR A 42 -1.35 5.30 9.93
N HIS A 43 -0.56 4.97 8.90
CA HIS A 43 -0.30 5.89 7.78
C HIS A 43 -1.47 5.95 6.79
N THR A 44 -1.68 7.12 6.19
CA THR A 44 -2.70 7.32 5.14
C THR A 44 -2.46 6.36 3.97
N TYR A 45 -1.20 6.04 3.68
CA TYR A 45 -0.81 5.02 2.71
C TYR A 45 -1.54 3.68 2.90
N TRP A 46 -1.50 3.12 4.11
CA TRP A 46 -2.10 1.81 4.40
C TRP A 46 -3.62 1.85 4.39
N LYS A 47 -4.22 2.97 4.81
CA LYS A 47 -5.67 3.17 4.67
C LYS A 47 -6.11 3.15 3.21
N SER A 48 -5.34 3.78 2.32
CA SER A 48 -5.62 3.76 0.89
C SER A 48 -5.54 2.33 0.30
N ALA A 49 -4.52 1.57 0.67
CA ALA A 49 -4.42 0.16 0.28
C ALA A 49 -5.58 -0.68 0.84
N HIS A 50 -6.01 -0.42 2.08
CA HIS A 50 -7.18 -1.09 2.65
C HIS A 50 -8.45 -0.78 1.87
N ALA A 51 -8.70 0.48 1.53
CA ALA A 51 -9.84 0.89 0.72
C ALA A 51 -9.87 0.17 -0.64
N GLY A 52 -8.72 0.05 -1.29
CA GLY A 52 -8.58 -0.71 -2.54
C GLY A 52 -8.90 -2.20 -2.39
N ALA A 53 -8.38 -2.83 -1.33
CA ALA A 53 -8.67 -4.22 -1.01
C ALA A 53 -10.18 -4.45 -0.76
N MET A 54 -10.84 -3.55 -0.02
CA MET A 54 -12.28 -3.61 0.24
C MET A 54 -13.12 -3.43 -1.04
N LYS A 55 -12.70 -2.52 -1.94
CA LYS A 55 -13.32 -2.39 -3.26
C LYS A 55 -13.25 -3.70 -4.05
N ALA A 56 -12.09 -4.34 -4.09
CA ALA A 56 -11.92 -5.61 -4.79
C ALA A 56 -12.83 -6.71 -4.20
N ALA A 57 -12.92 -6.81 -2.87
CA ALA A 57 -13.81 -7.75 -2.20
C ALA A 57 -15.28 -7.53 -2.59
N LYS A 58 -15.74 -6.27 -2.58
CA LYS A 58 -17.10 -5.90 -2.97
C LYS A 58 -17.42 -6.28 -4.42
N GLU A 59 -16.51 -6.02 -5.35
CA GLU A 59 -16.69 -6.36 -6.77
C GLU A 59 -16.70 -7.86 -7.03
N LEU A 60 -15.91 -8.63 -6.27
CA LEU A 60 -15.83 -10.08 -6.40
C LEU A 60 -17.04 -10.80 -5.76
N GLY A 61 -17.73 -10.14 -4.82
CA GLY A 61 -19.00 -10.58 -4.24
C GLY A 61 -18.91 -11.73 -3.22
N ASN A 62 -17.98 -12.67 -3.40
CA ASN A 62 -17.81 -13.84 -2.53
C ASN A 62 -16.42 -13.91 -1.88
N VAL A 63 -15.95 -12.77 -1.36
CA VAL A 63 -14.63 -12.62 -0.73
C VAL A 63 -14.77 -11.87 0.59
N GLU A 64 -14.23 -12.43 1.65
CA GLU A 64 -13.97 -11.77 2.93
C GLU A 64 -12.51 -11.29 2.94
N VAL A 65 -12.29 -9.97 3.01
CA VAL A 65 -10.96 -9.41 3.25
C VAL A 65 -10.75 -9.26 4.75
N ILE A 66 -9.69 -9.89 5.27
CA ILE A 66 -9.28 -9.76 6.66
C ILE A 66 -8.03 -8.89 6.71
N TRP A 67 -8.21 -7.62 7.03
CA TRP A 67 -7.13 -6.64 7.14
C TRP A 67 -6.49 -6.67 8.52
N GLN A 68 -5.24 -7.14 8.62
CA GLN A 68 -4.52 -7.19 9.89
C GLN A 68 -3.02 -7.15 9.67
N GLY A 69 -2.35 -6.23 10.36
CA GLY A 69 -0.89 -6.10 10.40
C GLY A 69 -0.44 -5.56 11.76
N PRO A 70 0.87 -5.30 11.95
CA PRO A 70 1.34 -4.62 13.15
C PRO A 70 0.81 -3.18 13.22
N GLN A 71 0.80 -2.61 14.42
CA GLN A 71 0.43 -1.20 14.60
C GLN A 71 1.52 -0.26 14.05
N LYS A 72 2.79 -0.65 14.21
CA LYS A 72 3.97 0.15 13.82
C LYS A 72 4.82 -0.59 12.80
N GLU A 73 5.42 0.17 11.88
CA GLU A 73 6.27 -0.35 10.81
C GLU A 73 7.70 -0.73 11.26
N ASP A 74 7.96 -0.80 12.57
CA ASP A 74 9.18 -1.37 13.14
C ASP A 74 8.96 -2.70 13.89
N ASP A 75 7.71 -3.21 13.92
CA ASP A 75 7.36 -4.45 14.63
C ASP A 75 7.38 -5.69 13.71
N ARG A 76 8.60 -6.07 13.30
CA ARG A 76 8.85 -7.26 12.46
C ARG A 76 8.27 -8.54 13.09
N GLN A 77 8.42 -8.70 14.40
CA GLN A 77 8.00 -9.90 15.11
C GLN A 77 6.47 -10.05 15.08
N MET A 78 5.73 -8.97 15.31
CA MET A 78 4.28 -8.97 15.20
C MET A 78 3.82 -9.31 13.78
N GLN A 79 4.46 -8.76 12.74
CA GLN A 79 4.07 -9.11 11.36
C GLN A 79 4.29 -10.61 11.08
N ILE A 80 5.39 -11.20 11.55
CA ILE A 80 5.64 -12.65 11.43
C ILE A 80 4.53 -13.45 12.13
N GLN A 81 4.15 -13.05 13.35
CA GLN A 81 3.08 -13.70 14.11
C GLN A 81 1.73 -13.62 13.40
N VAL A 82 1.40 -12.45 12.83
CA VAL A 82 0.17 -12.27 12.05
C VAL A 82 0.11 -13.22 10.85
N VAL A 83 1.20 -13.34 10.09
CA VAL A 83 1.28 -14.29 8.97
C VAL A 83 1.10 -15.73 9.46
N GLN A 84 1.80 -16.14 10.53
CA GLN A 84 1.68 -17.48 11.11
C GLN A 84 0.26 -17.79 11.61
N ASN A 85 -0.44 -16.80 12.17
CA ASN A 85 -1.81 -16.93 12.64
C ASN A 85 -2.77 -17.16 11.47
N PHE A 86 -2.63 -16.42 10.38
CA PHE A 86 -3.47 -16.63 9.18
C PHE A 86 -3.20 -17.96 8.50
N ILE A 87 -1.93 -18.37 8.46
CA ILE A 87 -1.57 -19.72 8.03
C ILE A 87 -2.32 -20.74 8.90
N SER A 88 -2.22 -20.64 10.23
CA SER A 88 -2.85 -21.59 11.17
C SER A 88 -4.37 -21.64 11.03
N ARG A 89 -5.01 -20.49 10.79
CA ARG A 89 -6.46 -20.35 10.54
C ARG A 89 -6.91 -20.93 9.19
N GLY A 90 -5.98 -21.22 8.27
CA GLY A 90 -6.30 -21.79 6.96
C GLY A 90 -7.03 -20.81 6.05
N VAL A 91 -6.58 -19.55 5.98
CA VAL A 91 -7.10 -18.61 4.97
C VAL A 91 -6.80 -19.10 3.55
N ASP A 92 -7.64 -18.71 2.60
CA ASP A 92 -7.55 -19.14 1.20
C ASP A 92 -6.45 -18.42 0.43
N GLY A 93 -6.03 -17.24 0.87
CA GLY A 93 -4.93 -16.49 0.27
C GLY A 93 -4.37 -15.42 1.20
N ILE A 94 -3.12 -15.02 0.92
CA ILE A 94 -2.42 -13.95 1.65
C ILE A 94 -1.93 -12.90 0.66
N VAL A 95 -2.21 -11.64 0.96
CA VAL A 95 -1.65 -10.45 0.32
C VAL A 95 -0.77 -9.75 1.35
N LEU A 96 0.55 -9.72 1.14
CA LEU A 96 1.52 -9.31 2.15
C LEU A 96 2.40 -8.16 1.65
N ALA A 97 2.53 -7.11 2.44
CA ALA A 97 3.59 -6.11 2.31
C ALA A 97 4.70 -6.41 3.34
N PRO A 98 5.81 -7.05 2.94
CA PRO A 98 6.89 -7.43 3.85
C PRO A 98 7.54 -6.20 4.47
N LEU A 99 7.51 -6.09 5.80
CA LEU A 99 8.21 -5.04 6.53
C LEU A 99 9.73 -5.16 6.32
N ASP A 100 10.23 -6.40 6.30
CA ASP A 100 11.64 -6.74 6.12
C ASP A 100 11.81 -7.81 5.04
N GLU A 101 12.69 -7.57 4.08
CA GLU A 101 12.84 -8.40 2.88
C GLU A 101 13.28 -9.84 3.20
N ARG A 102 13.97 -10.08 4.33
CA ARG A 102 14.55 -11.39 4.68
C ARG A 102 13.77 -12.08 5.78
N SER A 103 13.36 -11.33 6.80
CA SER A 103 12.71 -11.87 8.00
C SER A 103 11.35 -12.48 7.69
N LEU A 104 10.69 -12.02 6.62
CA LEU A 104 9.39 -12.55 6.18
C LEU A 104 9.52 -13.73 5.19
N VAL A 105 10.73 -14.09 4.74
CA VAL A 105 10.92 -15.23 3.84
C VAL A 105 10.46 -16.55 4.47
N PRO A 106 10.85 -16.90 5.72
CA PRO A 106 10.39 -18.14 6.34
C PRO A 106 8.87 -18.29 6.48
N PRO A 107 8.10 -17.30 7.01
CA PRO A 107 6.65 -17.45 7.11
C PRO A 107 5.95 -17.49 5.73
N VAL A 108 6.45 -16.78 4.71
CA VAL A 108 5.91 -16.88 3.34
C VAL A 108 6.10 -18.28 2.77
N LYS A 109 7.30 -18.87 2.92
CA LYS A 109 7.56 -20.27 2.54
C LYS A 109 6.65 -21.27 3.26
N ALA A 110 6.34 -21.02 4.53
CA ALA A 110 5.43 -21.86 5.30
C ALA A 110 3.99 -21.79 4.76
N ALA A 111 3.50 -20.62 4.35
CA ALA A 111 2.20 -20.46 3.70
C ALA A 111 2.13 -21.26 2.38
N ILE A 112 3.13 -21.07 1.52
CA ILE A 112 3.23 -21.76 0.22
C ILE A 112 3.27 -23.28 0.40
N LYS A 113 4.03 -23.79 1.38
CA LYS A 113 4.08 -25.23 1.71
C LYS A 113 2.71 -25.79 2.12
N ARG A 114 1.85 -24.96 2.71
CA ARG A 114 0.46 -25.30 3.05
C ARG A 114 -0.53 -25.02 1.91
N LYS A 115 -0.04 -24.73 0.71
CA LYS A 115 -0.81 -24.42 -0.51
C LYS A 115 -1.67 -23.16 -0.39
N ILE A 116 -1.28 -22.24 0.50
CA ILE A 116 -1.90 -20.91 0.59
C ILE A 116 -1.13 -19.99 -0.37
N PRO A 117 -1.73 -19.50 -1.46
CA PRO A 117 -1.07 -18.57 -2.36
C PRO A 117 -0.74 -17.26 -1.66
N VAL A 118 0.44 -16.73 -1.97
CA VAL A 118 0.93 -15.46 -1.43
C VAL A 118 1.15 -14.49 -2.58
N VAL A 119 0.53 -13.31 -2.50
CA VAL A 119 0.82 -12.15 -3.35
C VAL A 119 1.59 -11.14 -2.51
N ILE A 120 2.73 -10.67 -3.04
CA ILE A 120 3.52 -9.61 -2.41
C ILE A 120 3.09 -8.27 -2.99
N PHE A 121 2.97 -7.24 -2.15
CA PHE A 121 2.72 -5.88 -2.63
C PHE A 121 3.59 -4.85 -1.90
N ASP A 122 3.70 -3.64 -2.48
CA ASP A 122 4.46 -2.48 -1.98
C ASP A 122 5.99 -2.66 -1.92
N SER A 123 6.46 -3.69 -1.21
CA SER A 123 7.87 -3.92 -0.90
C SER A 123 8.26 -5.35 -1.27
N ASP A 124 9.38 -5.52 -1.97
CA ASP A 124 9.81 -6.85 -2.39
C ASP A 124 10.22 -7.72 -1.19
N LEU A 125 10.22 -9.02 -1.42
CA LEU A 125 10.71 -10.06 -0.53
C LEU A 125 11.95 -10.70 -1.18
N ALA A 126 12.95 -11.06 -0.40
CA ALA A 126 14.15 -11.77 -0.85
C ALA A 126 13.87 -13.26 -1.16
N ALA A 127 12.79 -13.52 -1.91
CA ALA A 127 12.35 -14.80 -2.42
C ALA A 127 11.59 -14.58 -3.74
N LYS A 128 11.24 -15.67 -4.46
CA LYS A 128 10.56 -15.60 -5.77
C LYS A 128 9.48 -16.67 -5.95
N ASP A 129 9.16 -17.40 -4.88
CA ASP A 129 8.18 -18.48 -4.83
C ASP A 129 6.73 -17.99 -4.55
N TYR A 130 6.55 -16.70 -4.26
CA TYR A 130 5.24 -16.05 -4.25
C TYR A 130 4.64 -15.95 -5.66
N ALA A 131 3.32 -15.78 -5.75
CA ALA A 131 2.59 -15.79 -7.02
C ALA A 131 2.84 -14.53 -7.86
N SER A 132 2.73 -13.36 -7.25
CA SER A 132 2.85 -12.06 -7.91
C SER A 132 3.48 -11.01 -6.99
N TYR A 133 4.13 -10.02 -7.59
CA TYR A 133 4.62 -8.80 -6.93
C TYR A 133 3.95 -7.57 -7.56
N ILE A 134 3.20 -6.82 -6.76
CA ILE A 134 2.44 -5.64 -7.19
C ILE A 134 2.96 -4.42 -6.44
N ALA A 135 3.71 -3.56 -7.12
CA ALA A 135 4.34 -2.42 -6.47
C ALA A 135 4.70 -1.33 -7.47
N THR A 136 5.06 -0.18 -6.94
CA THR A 136 5.78 0.86 -7.66
C THR A 136 7.16 0.35 -8.07
N ASP A 137 7.66 0.73 -9.26
CA ASP A 137 9.11 0.73 -9.51
C ASP A 137 9.81 1.74 -8.59
N ASN A 138 10.22 1.24 -7.43
CA ASN A 138 10.81 2.02 -6.36
C ASN A 138 12.15 2.66 -6.75
N PHE A 139 12.95 1.99 -7.60
CA PHE A 139 14.22 2.55 -8.07
C PHE A 139 13.97 3.70 -9.05
N ALA A 140 13.04 3.53 -9.99
CA ALA A 140 12.60 4.61 -10.87
C ALA A 140 12.01 5.79 -10.09
N GLY A 141 11.23 5.52 -9.03
CA GLY A 141 10.72 6.54 -8.13
C GLY A 141 11.83 7.33 -7.41
N GLY A 142 12.89 6.65 -6.97
CA GLY A 142 14.10 7.29 -6.44
C GLY A 142 14.77 8.22 -7.46
N LYS A 143 14.95 7.74 -8.70
CA LYS A 143 15.51 8.55 -9.80
C LYS A 143 14.64 9.76 -10.12
N LEU A 144 13.31 9.60 -10.09
CA LEU A 144 12.35 10.69 -10.28
C LEU A 144 12.54 11.80 -9.23
N CYS A 145 12.72 11.44 -7.97
CA CYS A 145 13.03 12.39 -6.89
C CYS A 145 14.39 13.07 -7.07
N ALA A 146 15.41 12.34 -7.54
CA ALA A 146 16.72 12.93 -7.82
C ALA A 146 16.67 13.94 -8.97
N LYS A 147 15.92 13.63 -10.03
CA LYS A 147 15.69 14.58 -11.13
C LYS A 147 15.02 15.85 -10.61
N ARG A 148 13.96 15.72 -9.81
CA ARG A 148 13.28 16.88 -9.20
C ARG A 148 14.22 17.68 -8.30
N MET A 149 15.05 17.02 -7.49
CA MET A 149 16.04 17.70 -6.66
C MET A 149 17.05 18.49 -7.50
N ALA A 150 17.58 17.89 -8.56
CA ALA A 150 18.52 18.53 -9.47
C ALA A 150 17.92 19.80 -10.12
N GLU A 151 16.66 19.75 -10.55
CA GLU A 151 15.93 20.92 -11.09
C GLU A 151 15.84 22.04 -10.06
N LEU A 152 15.50 21.70 -8.81
CA LEU A 152 15.30 22.66 -7.72
C LEU A 152 16.58 23.33 -7.25
N THR A 153 17.73 22.66 -7.38
CA THR A 153 19.04 23.16 -6.92
C THR A 153 19.96 23.59 -8.05
N GLY A 154 19.52 23.49 -9.31
CA GLY A 154 20.37 23.75 -10.47
C GLY A 154 21.56 22.79 -10.57
N GLY A 155 21.39 21.56 -10.08
CA GLY A 155 22.41 20.49 -10.11
C GLY A 155 23.61 20.70 -9.18
N LYS A 156 23.50 21.58 -8.18
CA LYS A 156 24.56 21.91 -7.22
C LYS A 156 24.03 21.87 -5.77
N GLY A 157 24.94 22.07 -4.81
CA GLY A 157 24.61 22.21 -3.39
C GLY A 157 24.81 20.95 -2.55
N ASN A 158 24.62 21.09 -1.25
CA ASN A 158 24.73 20.03 -0.25
C ASN A 158 23.37 19.36 -0.05
N ILE A 159 23.30 18.09 -0.42
CA ILE A 159 22.08 17.29 -0.42
C ILE A 159 22.16 16.22 0.68
N ILE A 160 21.07 16.06 1.40
CA ILE A 160 20.89 14.98 2.37
C ILE A 160 19.91 13.96 1.80
N LEU A 161 20.27 12.68 1.89
CA LEU A 161 19.33 11.58 1.87
C LEU A 161 19.12 11.13 3.32
N LEU A 162 17.89 11.27 3.81
CA LEU A 162 17.45 10.69 5.08
C LEU A 162 16.79 9.35 4.79
N ARG A 163 17.48 8.25 5.05
CA ARG A 163 16.97 6.89 4.80
C ARG A 163 15.80 6.56 5.74
N TYR A 164 14.97 5.60 5.36
CA TYR A 164 13.82 5.20 6.17
C TYR A 164 14.23 4.25 7.31
N SER A 165 14.41 2.97 6.99
CA SER A 165 14.70 1.90 7.92
C SER A 165 15.45 0.78 7.20
N GLU A 166 16.38 0.14 7.89
CA GLU A 166 17.14 -0.99 7.37
C GLU A 166 16.23 -2.23 7.18
N GLY A 167 16.44 -2.94 6.06
CA GLY A 167 15.69 -4.14 5.70
C GLY A 167 14.42 -3.89 4.88
N SER A 168 13.96 -2.64 4.78
CA SER A 168 12.81 -2.27 3.94
C SER A 168 13.23 -2.18 2.46
N ALA A 169 12.87 -3.19 1.67
CA ALA A 169 13.26 -3.28 0.26
C ALA A 169 12.77 -2.09 -0.60
N SER A 170 11.52 -1.67 -0.44
CA SER A 170 10.95 -0.56 -1.23
C SER A 170 11.73 0.73 -1.03
N THR A 171 11.96 1.15 0.22
CA THR A 171 12.70 2.37 0.52
C THR A 171 14.19 2.25 0.19
N HIS A 172 14.79 1.07 0.38
CA HIS A 172 16.16 0.84 -0.07
C HIS A 172 16.30 1.07 -1.59
N ALA A 173 15.38 0.54 -2.40
CA ALA A 173 15.38 0.78 -3.84
C ALA A 173 15.21 2.25 -4.20
N ARG A 174 14.34 3.00 -3.50
CA ARG A 174 14.18 4.47 -3.67
C ARG A 174 15.47 5.22 -3.34
N GLU A 175 16.12 4.84 -2.24
CA GLU A 175 17.38 5.43 -1.79
C GLU A 175 18.49 5.22 -2.82
N GLU A 176 18.67 3.99 -3.31
CA GLU A 176 19.67 3.69 -4.32
C GLU A 176 19.34 4.34 -5.68
N GLY A 177 18.06 4.38 -6.05
CA GLY A 177 17.57 5.11 -7.22
C GLY A 177 17.86 6.61 -7.14
N PHE A 178 17.66 7.21 -5.97
CA PHE A 178 18.00 8.61 -5.74
C PHE A 178 19.50 8.86 -5.85
N LEU A 179 20.34 8.02 -5.22
CA LEU A 179 21.79 8.15 -5.30
C LEU A 179 22.31 7.99 -6.74
N ALA A 180 21.77 7.04 -7.50
CA ALA A 180 22.08 6.87 -8.91
C ALA A 180 21.62 8.07 -9.74
N GLY A 181 20.39 8.54 -9.54
CA GLY A 181 19.84 9.70 -10.24
C GLY A 181 20.60 10.99 -9.92
N MET A 182 21.10 11.18 -8.70
CA MET A 182 21.92 12.35 -8.37
C MET A 182 23.26 12.35 -9.10
N LYS A 183 23.88 11.18 -9.29
CA LYS A 183 25.09 11.06 -10.13
C LYS A 183 24.82 11.41 -11.60
N GLU A 184 23.63 11.08 -12.09
CA GLU A 184 23.22 11.34 -13.47
C GLU A 184 22.80 12.80 -13.71
N TYR A 185 21.91 13.34 -12.88
CA TYR A 185 21.25 14.63 -13.10
C TYR A 185 21.95 15.80 -12.41
N ALA A 186 22.77 15.54 -11.38
CA ALA A 186 23.42 16.58 -10.58
C ALA A 186 24.83 16.14 -10.12
N PRO A 187 25.76 15.80 -11.05
CA PRO A 187 27.10 15.31 -10.71
C PRO A 187 27.94 16.32 -9.91
N ASN A 188 27.57 17.60 -9.91
CA ASN A 188 28.23 18.67 -9.16
C ASN A 188 27.60 18.94 -7.77
N ALA A 189 26.50 18.27 -7.43
CA ALA A 189 25.93 18.31 -6.09
C ALA A 189 26.68 17.35 -5.16
N LYS A 190 26.78 17.71 -3.88
CA LYS A 190 27.45 16.90 -2.87
C LYS A 190 26.42 16.23 -1.96
N ILE A 191 26.39 14.91 -1.96
CA ILE A 191 25.64 14.17 -0.93
C ILE A 191 26.41 14.24 0.39
N VAL A 192 25.97 15.09 1.32
CA VAL A 192 26.67 15.30 2.61
C VAL A 192 26.26 14.28 3.68
N SER A 193 25.11 13.62 3.51
CA SER A 193 24.68 12.49 4.32
C SER A 193 23.79 11.55 3.51
N SER A 194 24.04 10.26 3.63
CA SER A 194 23.26 9.18 3.00
C SER A 194 23.22 7.91 3.84
N ASN A 195 23.55 7.99 5.13
CA ASN A 195 23.70 6.83 6.02
C ASN A 195 22.93 6.96 7.35
N GLN A 196 22.07 7.97 7.47
CA GLN A 196 21.23 8.16 8.65
C GLN A 196 19.82 7.66 8.35
N TYR A 197 19.23 6.98 9.34
CA TYR A 197 17.90 6.40 9.27
C TYR A 197 16.92 7.20 10.12
N ALA A 198 15.74 7.48 9.56
CA ALA A 198 14.65 8.18 10.22
C ALA A 198 13.93 7.31 11.25
N GLY A 199 13.85 6.00 10.99
CA GLY A 199 12.99 5.08 11.73
C GLY A 199 11.53 5.13 11.29
N ALA A 200 10.72 4.27 11.89
CA ALA A 200 9.33 4.04 11.46
C ALA A 200 8.35 5.18 11.76
N THR A 201 8.59 5.99 12.79
CA THR A 201 7.62 6.99 13.30
C THR A 201 8.02 8.43 12.97
N MET A 202 7.04 9.32 12.90
CA MET A 202 7.27 10.75 12.68
C MET A 202 8.16 11.37 13.76
N GLU A 203 8.04 10.94 15.03
CA GLU A 203 8.86 11.44 16.13
C GLU A 203 10.34 11.06 15.97
N LYS A 204 10.63 9.81 15.63
CA LYS A 204 12.01 9.36 15.36
C LYS A 204 12.58 10.09 14.14
N ALA A 205 11.77 10.23 13.08
CA ALA A 205 12.14 10.97 11.89
C ALA A 205 12.47 12.44 12.18
N PHE A 206 11.65 13.09 13.01
CA PHE A 206 11.88 14.48 13.44
C PHE A 206 13.20 14.62 14.21
N GLN A 207 13.46 13.73 15.17
CA GLN A 207 14.72 13.73 15.93
C GLN A 207 15.95 13.51 15.03
N ALA A 208 15.89 12.52 14.14
CA ALA A 208 16.96 12.27 13.17
C ALA A 208 17.19 13.47 12.24
N SER A 209 16.10 14.13 11.81
CA SER A 209 16.14 15.32 10.98
C SER A 209 16.79 16.51 11.70
N GLN A 210 16.44 16.76 12.96
CA GLN A 210 17.08 17.81 13.77
C GLN A 210 18.59 17.57 13.90
N ASN A 211 19.00 16.33 14.21
CA ASN A 211 20.42 15.97 14.32
C ASN A 211 21.17 16.23 13.01
N LEU A 212 20.58 15.87 11.87
CA LEU A 212 21.15 16.13 10.55
C LEU A 212 21.28 17.63 10.24
N LEU A 213 20.21 18.39 10.46
CA LEU A 213 20.19 19.84 10.17
C LEU A 213 21.13 20.65 11.07
N ASN A 214 21.43 20.15 12.28
CA ASN A 214 22.40 20.74 13.20
C ASN A 214 23.84 20.37 12.84
N ARG A 215 24.07 19.14 12.36
CA ARG A 215 25.41 18.65 11.97
C ARG A 215 25.96 19.35 10.73
N PHE A 216 25.11 19.76 9.80
CA PHE A 216 25.51 20.39 8.54
C PHE A 216 25.07 21.85 8.50
N ALA A 217 26.05 22.77 8.56
CA ALA A 217 25.80 24.21 8.55
C ALA A 217 25.05 24.69 7.30
N THR A 218 25.38 24.12 6.13
CA THR A 218 24.76 24.43 4.84
C THR A 218 24.15 23.17 4.24
N VAL A 219 22.83 23.20 4.06
CA VAL A 219 22.04 22.16 3.39
C VAL A 219 21.16 22.87 2.39
N ASP A 220 21.17 22.42 1.14
CA ASP A 220 20.40 23.02 0.04
C ASP A 220 19.19 22.17 -0.32
N GLY A 221 19.27 20.85 -0.12
CA GLY A 221 18.20 19.92 -0.44
C GLY A 221 18.17 18.69 0.47
N VAL A 222 16.98 18.16 0.69
CA VAL A 222 16.75 16.91 1.42
C VAL A 222 15.79 16.02 0.64
N PHE A 223 16.15 14.74 0.53
CA PHE A 223 15.27 13.68 0.06
C PHE A 223 14.88 12.74 1.21
N CYS A 224 13.58 12.43 1.29
CA CYS A 224 12.97 11.51 2.24
C CYS A 224 12.15 10.44 1.49
N PRO A 225 12.41 9.13 1.68
CA PRO A 225 11.89 8.07 0.82
C PRO A 225 10.53 7.52 1.24
N ASN A 226 9.87 8.04 2.29
CA ASN A 226 8.51 7.65 2.68
C ASN A 226 7.75 8.77 3.42
N GLU A 227 6.46 8.52 3.72
CA GLU A 227 5.56 9.42 4.44
C GLU A 227 6.16 9.95 5.77
N SER A 228 6.57 9.07 6.68
CA SER A 228 6.99 9.46 8.03
C SER A 228 8.31 10.23 8.06
N SER A 229 9.28 9.83 7.23
CA SER A 229 10.54 10.57 7.07
C SER A 229 10.32 11.96 6.48
N THR A 230 9.44 12.07 5.48
CA THR A 230 9.09 13.36 4.85
C THR A 230 8.41 14.29 5.85
N GLN A 231 7.44 13.80 6.62
CA GLN A 231 6.73 14.59 7.62
C GLN A 231 7.66 15.03 8.78
N GLY A 232 8.52 14.13 9.27
CA GLY A 232 9.50 14.45 10.31
C GLY A 232 10.49 15.52 9.86
N MET A 233 11.01 15.42 8.63
CA MET A 233 11.92 16.42 8.06
C MET A 233 11.24 17.77 7.83
N LEU A 234 10.01 17.78 7.31
CA LEU A 234 9.21 19.01 7.17
C LEU A 234 9.10 19.74 8.50
N ARG A 235 8.73 19.02 9.57
CA ARG A 235 8.62 19.58 10.92
C ARG A 235 9.96 20.12 11.42
N ALA A 236 11.06 19.41 11.17
CA ALA A 236 12.40 19.87 11.56
C ALA A 236 12.82 21.15 10.83
N LEU A 237 12.53 21.25 9.53
CA LEU A 237 12.76 22.47 8.75
C LEU A 237 11.92 23.65 9.25
N GLN A 238 10.67 23.40 9.66
CA GLN A 238 9.79 24.42 10.25
C GLN A 238 10.38 24.93 11.57
N THR A 239 10.73 24.03 12.49
CA THR A 239 11.35 24.41 13.77
C THR A 239 12.68 25.15 13.61
N ALA A 240 13.48 24.78 12.59
CA ALA A 240 14.76 25.43 12.32
C ALA A 240 14.64 26.75 11.53
N GLY A 241 13.44 27.20 11.15
CA GLY A 241 13.26 28.38 10.29
C GLY A 241 13.92 28.25 8.91
N LYS A 242 13.99 27.01 8.41
CA LYS A 242 14.65 26.60 7.16
C LYS A 242 13.68 26.24 6.03
N VAL A 243 12.37 26.25 6.29
CA VAL A 243 11.33 26.08 5.24
C VAL A 243 11.52 27.07 4.11
N GLY A 244 11.40 26.60 2.86
CA GLY A 244 11.57 27.40 1.64
C GLY A 244 13.03 27.69 1.29
N LYS A 245 13.94 27.71 2.28
CA LYS A 245 15.39 27.86 2.09
C LYS A 245 16.05 26.54 1.70
N VAL A 246 15.66 25.45 2.36
CA VAL A 246 16.08 24.09 2.03
C VAL A 246 15.00 23.43 1.17
N LYS A 247 15.39 22.86 0.03
CA LYS A 247 14.47 22.13 -0.83
C LYS A 247 14.12 20.79 -0.21
N LEU A 248 12.84 20.44 -0.14
CA LEU A 248 12.37 19.16 0.36
C LEU A 248 11.61 18.43 -0.75
N VAL A 249 12.13 17.26 -1.13
CA VAL A 249 11.47 16.30 -2.00
C VAL A 249 11.20 15.05 -1.17
N GLY A 250 9.94 14.61 -1.15
CA GLY A 250 9.50 13.48 -0.34
C GLY A 250 8.81 12.40 -1.16
N PHE A 251 8.32 11.40 -0.44
CA PHE A 251 7.44 10.35 -0.94
C PHE A 251 6.12 10.38 -0.17
N ASP A 252 5.10 9.82 -0.82
CA ASP A 252 3.76 9.61 -0.28
C ASP A 252 3.05 10.93 0.09
N SER A 253 1.83 10.82 0.60
CA SER A 253 0.99 11.96 0.95
C SER A 253 0.09 11.68 2.14
N ASN A 254 -0.10 12.71 2.94
CA ASN A 254 -1.18 12.84 3.91
C ASN A 254 -1.62 14.31 3.94
N GLU A 255 -2.64 14.64 4.74
CA GLU A 255 -3.18 16.01 4.80
C GLU A 255 -2.11 17.08 5.10
N THR A 256 -1.15 16.76 5.98
CA THR A 256 -0.05 17.67 6.32
C THR A 256 0.87 17.89 5.12
N LEU A 257 1.26 16.82 4.43
CA LEU A 257 2.16 16.90 3.27
C LEU A 257 1.49 17.56 2.06
N VAL A 258 0.19 17.31 1.84
CA VAL A 258 -0.60 17.95 0.78
C VAL A 258 -0.70 19.46 1.03
N SER A 259 -1.00 19.86 2.27
CA SER A 259 -1.03 21.27 2.66
C SER A 259 0.34 21.94 2.47
N ALA A 260 1.43 21.25 2.85
CA ALA A 260 2.79 21.73 2.66
C ALA A 260 3.18 21.88 1.18
N LEU A 261 2.77 20.94 0.32
CA LEU A 261 2.96 21.02 -1.12
C LEU A 261 2.22 22.23 -1.71
N ASN A 262 0.96 22.44 -1.32
CA ASN A 262 0.16 23.59 -1.77
C ASN A 262 0.76 24.93 -1.33
N GLN A 263 1.28 24.99 -0.10
CA GLN A 263 2.00 26.16 0.43
C GLN A 263 3.37 26.36 -0.23
N GLY A 264 3.91 25.35 -0.92
CA GLY A 264 5.25 25.37 -1.51
C GLY A 264 6.38 25.17 -0.49
N THR A 265 6.05 24.69 0.71
CA THR A 265 7.03 24.37 1.76
C THR A 265 7.69 23.00 1.54
N ILE A 266 7.01 22.11 0.80
CA ILE A 266 7.57 20.95 0.10
C ILE A 266 7.53 21.23 -1.41
N GLN A 267 8.56 20.83 -2.16
CA GLN A 267 8.68 21.14 -3.60
C GLN A 267 8.47 19.94 -4.53
N GLY A 268 8.32 18.74 -3.97
CA GLY A 268 7.92 17.56 -4.72
C GLY A 268 7.52 16.42 -3.79
N LEU A 269 6.46 15.70 -4.15
CA LEU A 269 6.08 14.43 -3.52
C LEU A 269 5.98 13.38 -4.63
N ALA A 270 6.77 12.31 -4.55
CA ALA A 270 6.56 11.14 -5.39
C ALA A 270 5.38 10.34 -4.83
N LEU A 271 4.32 10.24 -5.63
CA LEU A 271 3.07 9.57 -5.28
C LEU A 271 2.99 8.20 -5.94
N GLN A 272 2.65 7.23 -5.11
CA GLN A 272 2.35 5.86 -5.51
C GLN A 272 0.82 5.69 -5.65
N ASP A 273 0.38 4.50 -6.06
CA ASP A 273 -1.04 4.12 -6.09
C ASP A 273 -1.34 2.94 -5.12
N PRO A 274 -1.30 3.17 -3.80
CA PRO A 274 -1.58 2.14 -2.80
C PRO A 274 -2.99 1.57 -2.91
N PHE A 275 -3.96 2.39 -3.33
CA PHE A 275 -5.32 1.92 -3.59
C PHE A 275 -5.32 0.80 -4.63
N ASN A 276 -4.66 1.03 -5.77
CA ASN A 276 -4.56 0.01 -6.81
C ASN A 276 -3.72 -1.19 -6.37
N MET A 277 -2.68 -1.01 -5.55
CA MET A 277 -1.93 -2.16 -4.99
C MET A 277 -2.83 -3.07 -4.15
N GLY A 278 -3.64 -2.51 -3.25
CA GLY A 278 -4.58 -3.30 -2.44
C GLY A 278 -5.66 -3.97 -3.28
N TYR A 279 -6.22 -3.22 -4.24
CA TYR A 279 -7.23 -3.72 -5.17
C TYR A 279 -6.74 -4.88 -6.03
N LEU A 280 -5.59 -4.71 -6.69
CA LEU A 280 -4.98 -5.74 -7.52
C LEU A 280 -4.44 -6.89 -6.68
N GLY A 281 -3.97 -6.65 -5.46
CA GLY A 281 -3.52 -7.68 -4.54
C GLY A 281 -4.61 -8.71 -4.26
N VAL A 282 -5.80 -8.25 -3.86
CA VAL A 282 -6.95 -9.13 -3.60
C VAL A 282 -7.43 -9.82 -4.88
N LYS A 283 -7.58 -9.09 -5.99
CA LYS A 283 -7.99 -9.69 -7.27
C LYS A 283 -7.02 -10.76 -7.74
N THR A 284 -5.71 -10.51 -7.62
CA THR A 284 -4.67 -11.46 -8.02
C THR A 284 -4.67 -12.69 -7.13
N ALA A 285 -4.83 -12.53 -5.82
CA ALA A 285 -4.93 -13.68 -4.91
C ALA A 285 -6.12 -14.60 -5.30
N VAL A 286 -7.27 -14.01 -5.60
CA VAL A 286 -8.47 -14.75 -6.04
C VAL A 286 -8.28 -15.40 -7.40
N ALA A 287 -7.64 -14.72 -8.35
CA ALA A 287 -7.29 -15.30 -9.65
C ALA A 287 -6.38 -16.52 -9.49
N VAL A 288 -5.37 -16.45 -8.61
CA VAL A 288 -4.47 -17.58 -8.32
C VAL A 288 -5.24 -18.76 -7.72
N ILE A 289 -6.15 -18.51 -6.76
CA ILE A 289 -7.00 -19.55 -6.13
C ILE A 289 -7.87 -20.26 -7.18
N LYS A 290 -8.42 -19.50 -8.13
CA LYS A 290 -9.29 -20.02 -9.19
C LYS A 290 -8.55 -20.65 -10.38
N GLY A 291 -7.21 -20.60 -10.39
CA GLY A 291 -6.41 -21.04 -11.53
C GLY A 291 -6.56 -20.16 -12.77
N GLU A 292 -6.98 -18.91 -12.59
CA GLU A 292 -7.10 -17.90 -13.63
C GLU A 292 -5.72 -17.30 -13.98
N LYS A 293 -5.65 -16.56 -15.10
CA LYS A 293 -4.41 -15.89 -15.50
C LYS A 293 -4.13 -14.68 -14.59
N PHE A 294 -2.85 -14.48 -14.28
CA PHE A 294 -2.36 -13.33 -13.53
C PHE A 294 -0.95 -12.96 -14.01
N GLU A 295 -0.51 -11.74 -13.68
CA GLU A 295 0.84 -11.25 -13.96
C GLU A 295 1.76 -11.49 -12.76
N LYS A 296 3.03 -11.85 -13.03
CA LYS A 296 4.03 -12.07 -11.95
C LYS A 296 4.57 -10.79 -11.35
N LEU A 297 4.60 -9.71 -12.13
CA LEU A 297 5.08 -8.40 -11.73
C LEU A 297 4.11 -7.37 -12.30
N VAL A 298 3.58 -6.50 -11.45
CA VAL A 298 2.70 -5.41 -11.84
C VAL A 298 3.28 -4.10 -11.31
N ASP A 299 3.64 -3.19 -12.21
CA ASP A 299 4.03 -1.82 -11.85
C ASP A 299 2.77 -0.96 -11.69
N THR A 300 2.54 -0.44 -10.49
CA THR A 300 1.41 0.45 -10.22
C THR A 300 1.70 1.92 -10.57
N GLY A 301 2.90 2.22 -11.05
CA GLY A 301 3.32 3.54 -11.49
C GLY A 301 3.73 4.47 -10.34
N ILE A 302 4.36 5.57 -10.72
CA ILE A 302 4.80 6.66 -9.84
C ILE A 302 4.56 8.00 -10.53
N SER A 303 4.08 9.00 -9.78
CA SER A 303 3.85 10.35 -10.28
C SER A 303 4.52 11.40 -9.39
N MET A 304 5.13 12.42 -9.99
CA MET A 304 5.67 13.56 -9.23
C MET A 304 4.58 14.62 -9.05
N ALA A 305 4.10 14.77 -7.83
CA ALA A 305 3.23 15.88 -7.45
C ALA A 305 4.07 17.10 -7.08
N THR A 306 3.62 18.24 -7.57
CA THR A 306 4.23 19.55 -7.44
C THR A 306 3.13 20.56 -7.16
N LYS A 307 3.47 21.79 -6.78
CA LYS A 307 2.47 22.84 -6.59
C LYS A 307 1.74 23.14 -7.90
N GLU A 308 2.43 23.01 -9.03
CA GLU A 308 1.94 23.35 -10.36
C GLU A 308 0.87 22.37 -10.87
N ASN A 309 0.99 21.08 -10.54
CA ASN A 309 0.06 20.03 -11.00
C ASN A 309 -0.85 19.48 -9.90
N ILE A 310 -0.88 20.07 -8.70
CA ILE A 310 -1.67 19.57 -7.56
C ILE A 310 -3.19 19.48 -7.84
N ASN A 311 -3.68 20.28 -8.80
CA ASN A 311 -5.09 20.30 -9.21
C ASN A 311 -5.39 19.43 -10.43
N ASP A 312 -4.38 18.79 -11.04
CA ASP A 312 -4.61 17.78 -12.08
C ASP A 312 -5.46 16.64 -11.47
N PRO A 313 -6.59 16.26 -12.09
CA PRO A 313 -7.43 15.19 -11.58
C PRO A 313 -6.70 13.90 -11.24
N ALA A 314 -5.70 13.50 -12.04
CA ALA A 314 -4.93 12.28 -11.80
C ALA A 314 -4.04 12.40 -10.56
N ILE A 315 -3.36 13.54 -10.38
CA ILE A 315 -2.52 13.82 -9.21
C ILE A 315 -3.38 13.96 -7.95
N LYS A 316 -4.50 14.67 -8.05
CA LYS A 316 -5.44 14.88 -6.95
C LYS A 316 -6.01 13.56 -6.43
N ALA A 317 -6.31 12.61 -7.32
CA ALA A 317 -6.79 11.29 -6.92
C ALA A 317 -5.76 10.51 -6.09
N LEU A 318 -4.46 10.65 -6.39
CA LEU A 318 -3.39 10.02 -5.61
C LEU A 318 -3.12 10.76 -4.28
N LEU A 319 -3.26 12.08 -4.25
CA LEU A 319 -3.05 12.90 -3.05
C LEU A 319 -4.15 12.73 -2.00
N THR A 320 -5.40 12.62 -2.45
CA THR A 320 -6.59 12.54 -1.60
C THR A 320 -7.46 11.35 -2.03
N PRO A 321 -7.05 10.12 -1.72
CA PRO A 321 -7.83 8.95 -2.08
C PRO A 321 -9.18 8.96 -1.35
N ASP A 322 -10.23 8.49 -2.03
CA ASP A 322 -11.56 8.38 -1.46
C ASP A 322 -11.65 7.20 -0.48
N LEU A 323 -11.22 7.46 0.76
CA LEU A 323 -11.24 6.45 1.83
C LEU A 323 -12.65 6.19 2.35
N LYS A 324 -13.50 7.23 2.42
CA LYS A 324 -14.83 7.18 3.07
C LYS A 324 -15.83 6.27 2.35
N THR A 325 -15.69 6.13 1.04
CA THR A 325 -16.55 5.21 0.27
C THR A 325 -16.30 3.75 0.64
N TRP A 326 -15.09 3.39 1.09
CA TRP A 326 -14.66 2.00 1.25
C TRP A 326 -14.34 1.61 2.68
N LEU A 327 -14.06 2.58 3.53
CA LEU A 327 -13.79 2.41 4.95
C LEU A 327 -14.90 3.10 5.73
N ASN A 328 -15.35 2.47 6.82
CA ASN A 328 -16.32 3.05 7.75
C ASN A 328 -15.65 4.12 8.63
N GLU A 329 -15.18 5.22 8.03
CA GLU A 329 -14.51 6.37 8.68
C GLU A 329 -15.26 7.69 8.43
#